data_AF-A0A7S1DMI3-F1
#
_entry.id   AF-A0A7S1DMI3-F1
#
_cell.length_a   1.000
_cell.length_b   1.000
_cell.length_c   1.000
_cell.angle_alpha   90.00
_cell.angle_beta   90.00
_cell.angle_gamma   90.00
#
_symmetry.space_group_name_H-M   'P 1'
#
loop_
_entity.id
_entity.type
_entity.pdbx_description
1 polymer ?
#
loop_
_entity_poly.entity_id
_entity_poly.type
_entity_poly.pdbx_seq_one_letter_code
_entity_poly.pdbx_strand_id
1 'polypeptide(L)'
;VVAHIDMDAFYAQVEKRLNPPLASSPVAVVQYNTYADNIKDMLPSDDRKTDSGTIIAVSYEARSSGVKRNMNAKAAKALCPELTVIQVPVTNKKSDINLYREAGAEVVTVISRNYTCERSSIDEVYVDVSEAAHTLLRDVSEQEGGFAKFAEEVRSRSWVAGEDSSGTAAGASKDDQRRGLAGEATGALSEEGERIWWTRDREEWTQGEMLLVCGAELIRQVRDQVLQDTGFSCSAGISHNKNLSKLGSAMHKPSQQTILPMSVVQRLLPTLPIDRIRGLGGGKLGGALA
;
A
#
# COMPACT_ATOMS: atom_id res chain seq x y z
N VAL A 1 -7.13 17.61 2.73
CA VAL A 1 -6.04 16.64 2.47
C VAL A 1 -6.55 15.26 2.79
N VAL A 2 -6.50 14.35 1.83
CA VAL A 2 -6.96 12.97 1.97
C VAL A 2 -5.79 12.02 1.80
N ALA A 3 -5.69 11.03 2.68
CA ALA A 3 -4.73 9.96 2.58
C ALA A 3 -5.41 8.62 2.30
N HIS A 4 -4.67 7.70 1.69
CA HIS A 4 -5.02 6.30 1.57
C HIS A 4 -3.89 5.48 2.16
N ILE A 5 -4.19 4.67 3.18
CA ILE A 5 -3.25 3.77 3.86
C ILE A 5 -3.58 2.34 3.43
N ASP A 6 -2.56 1.58 3.05
CA ASP A 6 -2.67 0.26 2.45
C ASP A 6 -1.61 -0.66 3.08
N MET A 7 -2.03 -1.76 3.71
CA MET A 7 -1.09 -2.65 4.38
C MET A 7 -0.18 -3.37 3.39
N ASP A 8 1.09 -3.53 3.76
CA ASP A 8 2.08 -4.15 2.87
C ASP A 8 1.97 -5.66 2.86
N ALA A 9 1.69 -6.29 1.71
CA ALA A 9 1.57 -7.76 1.60
C ALA A 9 0.74 -8.39 2.74
N PHE A 10 -0.42 -7.80 3.05
CA PHE A 10 -1.12 -7.93 4.34
C PHE A 10 -1.20 -9.35 4.90
N TYR A 11 -1.68 -10.33 4.12
CA TYR A 11 -1.85 -11.70 4.62
C TYR A 11 -0.50 -12.34 4.98
N ALA A 12 0.57 -12.04 4.25
CA ALA A 12 1.90 -12.54 4.59
C ALA A 12 2.42 -11.92 5.90
N GLN A 13 2.16 -10.62 6.16
CA GLN A 13 2.49 -10.01 7.44
C GLN A 13 1.71 -10.63 8.61
N VAL A 14 0.42 -10.92 8.43
CA VAL A 14 -0.40 -11.60 9.45
C VAL A 14 0.18 -12.97 9.79
N GLU A 15 0.55 -13.76 8.79
CA GLU A 15 1.17 -15.07 9.02
C GLU A 15 2.57 -14.98 9.64
N LYS A 16 3.39 -13.99 9.24
CA LYS A 16 4.70 -13.73 9.85
C LYS A 16 4.56 -13.32 11.33
N ARG A 17 3.55 -12.52 11.66
CA ARG A 17 3.26 -12.13 13.06
C ARG A 17 2.82 -13.33 13.89
N LEU A 18 2.00 -14.22 13.30
CA LEU A 18 1.52 -15.43 13.96
C LEU A 18 2.65 -16.46 14.20
N ASN A 19 3.67 -16.47 13.35
CA ASN A 19 4.80 -17.41 13.42
C ASN A 19 6.14 -16.65 13.36
N PRO A 20 6.66 -16.13 14.49
CA PRO A 20 7.83 -15.26 14.55
C PRO A 20 9.10 -15.77 13.84
N PRO A 21 9.41 -17.08 13.81
CA PRO A 21 10.49 -17.62 12.98
C PRO A 21 10.44 -17.24 11.49
N LEU A 22 9.28 -16.83 10.97
CA LEU A 22 9.09 -16.45 9.57
C LEU A 22 9.32 -14.97 9.28
N ALA A 23 9.61 -14.13 10.29
CA ALA A 23 9.69 -12.67 10.14
C ALA A 23 10.57 -12.23 8.95
N SER A 24 11.74 -12.85 8.78
CA SER A 24 12.69 -12.57 7.70
C SER A 24 12.63 -13.57 6.53
N SER A 25 11.69 -14.51 6.54
CA SER A 25 11.56 -15.52 5.48
C SER A 25 10.72 -14.99 4.31
N PRO A 26 10.99 -15.41 3.07
CA PRO A 26 10.04 -15.22 1.98
C PRO A 26 8.81 -16.09 2.23
N VAL A 27 7.67 -15.41 2.35
CA VAL A 27 6.37 -16.02 2.62
C VAL A 27 5.40 -15.72 1.48
N ALA A 28 4.66 -16.74 1.08
CA ALA A 28 3.44 -16.59 0.26
C ALA A 28 2.25 -17.23 0.98
N VAL A 29 1.07 -16.65 0.79
CA VAL A 29 -0.18 -17.19 1.33
C VAL A 29 -1.01 -17.72 0.18
N VAL A 30 -1.57 -18.92 0.34
CA VAL A 30 -2.44 -19.57 -0.65
C VAL A 30 -3.83 -19.82 -0.08
N GLN A 31 -4.83 -19.86 -0.95
CA GLN A 31 -6.11 -20.47 -0.59
C GLN A 31 -5.98 -22.01 -0.59
N TYR A 32 -6.80 -22.70 0.22
CA TYR A 32 -6.88 -24.16 0.17
C TYR A 32 -7.29 -24.65 -1.22
N ASN A 33 -6.87 -25.87 -1.58
CA ASN A 33 -7.27 -26.48 -2.84
C ASN A 33 -8.76 -26.87 -2.81
N THR A 34 -9.61 -26.09 -3.49
CA THR A 34 -11.05 -26.34 -3.58
C THR A 34 -11.42 -27.63 -4.33
N TYR A 35 -10.47 -28.20 -5.09
CA TYR A 35 -10.65 -29.42 -5.86
C TYR A 35 -10.10 -30.67 -5.13
N ALA A 36 -9.62 -30.52 -3.89
CA ALA A 36 -9.19 -31.67 -3.11
C ALA A 36 -10.41 -32.42 -2.55
N ASP A 37 -10.45 -33.74 -2.73
CA ASP A 37 -11.56 -34.60 -2.30
C ASP A 37 -11.78 -34.58 -0.77
N ASN A 38 -10.74 -34.20 0.00
CA ASN A 38 -10.77 -34.16 1.47
C ASN A 38 -10.10 -32.88 2.00
N ILE A 39 -10.78 -31.73 1.86
CA ILE A 39 -10.39 -30.50 2.54
C ILE A 39 -10.49 -30.74 4.05
N LYS A 40 -9.35 -30.61 4.75
CA LYS A 40 -9.27 -30.71 6.21
C LYS A 40 -9.41 -29.33 6.83
N ASP A 41 -10.12 -29.27 7.95
CA ASP A 41 -10.11 -28.09 8.80
C ASP A 41 -8.69 -27.90 9.37
N MET A 42 -8.26 -26.64 9.41
CA MET A 42 -6.94 -26.21 9.86
C MET A 42 -7.09 -24.86 10.53
N LEU A 43 -6.87 -24.83 11.84
CA LEU A 43 -6.96 -23.63 12.65
C LEU A 43 -5.72 -22.73 12.45
N PRO A 44 -5.78 -21.44 12.82
CA PRO A 44 -4.62 -20.56 12.78
C PRO A 44 -3.39 -21.12 13.49
N SER A 45 -3.59 -21.84 14.61
CA SER A 45 -2.54 -22.46 15.44
C SER A 45 -1.86 -23.69 14.82
N ASP A 46 -2.43 -24.27 13.76
CA ASP A 46 -1.91 -25.49 13.15
C ASP A 46 -0.73 -25.20 12.20
N ASP A 47 0.09 -26.21 11.91
CA ASP A 47 1.10 -26.10 10.84
C ASP A 47 0.42 -26.16 9.46
N ARG A 48 0.17 -24.98 8.90
CA ARG A 48 -0.50 -24.78 7.61
C ARG A 48 0.46 -24.66 6.42
N LYS A 49 1.72 -25.08 6.58
CA LYS A 49 2.68 -25.10 5.47
C LYS A 49 2.23 -26.08 4.38
N THR A 50 2.40 -25.70 3.11
CA THR A 50 1.97 -26.50 1.97
C THR A 50 2.88 -26.32 0.76
N ASP A 51 2.82 -27.26 -0.18
CA ASP A 51 3.50 -27.18 -1.50
C ASP A 51 2.51 -26.96 -2.65
N SER A 52 1.24 -26.70 -2.33
CA SER A 52 0.14 -26.61 -3.29
C SER A 52 -0.71 -25.35 -3.11
N GLY A 53 -1.68 -25.14 -3.99
CA GLY A 53 -2.59 -24.01 -3.95
C GLY A 53 -2.16 -22.82 -4.82
N THR A 54 -3.09 -21.90 -5.00
CA THR A 54 -2.90 -20.66 -5.77
C THR A 54 -2.60 -19.51 -4.81
N ILE A 55 -1.53 -18.78 -5.09
CA ILE A 55 -1.04 -17.68 -4.25
C ILE A 55 -2.00 -16.50 -4.29
N ILE A 56 -2.38 -16.02 -3.11
CA ILE A 56 -3.26 -14.86 -2.90
C ILE A 56 -2.52 -13.65 -2.33
N ALA A 57 -1.38 -13.86 -1.64
CA ALA A 57 -0.52 -12.79 -1.15
C ALA A 57 0.95 -13.21 -1.17
N VAL A 58 1.85 -12.24 -1.40
CA VAL A 58 3.29 -12.47 -1.55
C VAL A 58 4.04 -11.38 -0.79
N SER A 59 4.90 -11.81 0.13
CA SER A 59 5.88 -10.96 0.83
C SER A 59 6.88 -10.33 -0.15
N TYR A 60 7.47 -9.19 0.22
CA TYR A 60 8.36 -8.47 -0.68
C TYR A 60 9.66 -9.22 -0.97
N GLU A 61 10.15 -10.02 -0.02
CA GLU A 61 11.29 -10.91 -0.19
C GLU A 61 11.01 -11.94 -1.30
N ALA A 62 9.83 -12.57 -1.28
CA ALA A 62 9.43 -13.51 -2.33
C ALA A 62 9.20 -12.83 -3.69
N ARG A 63 8.68 -11.58 -3.70
CA ARG A 63 8.52 -10.80 -4.94
C ARG A 63 9.87 -10.48 -5.58
N SER A 64 10.91 -10.23 -4.78
CA SER A 64 12.26 -9.96 -5.30
C SER A 64 12.83 -11.15 -6.10
N SER A 65 12.39 -12.36 -5.76
CA SER A 65 12.70 -13.60 -6.51
C SER A 65 11.72 -13.87 -7.67
N GLY A 66 10.83 -12.93 -8.00
CA GLY A 66 9.87 -13.04 -9.10
C GLY A 66 8.58 -13.80 -8.77
N VAL A 67 8.32 -14.12 -7.50
CA VAL A 67 7.05 -14.75 -7.09
C VAL A 67 5.91 -13.75 -7.20
N LYS A 68 4.80 -14.16 -7.83
CA LYS A 68 3.65 -13.31 -8.10
C LYS A 68 2.36 -13.89 -7.54
N ARG A 69 1.38 -13.02 -7.32
CA ARG A 69 0.01 -13.45 -7.03
C ARG A 69 -0.53 -14.29 -8.20
N ASN A 70 -1.46 -15.20 -7.94
CA ASN A 70 -2.03 -16.16 -8.89
C ASN A 70 -1.05 -17.21 -9.46
N MET A 71 0.24 -17.18 -9.08
CA MET A 71 1.11 -18.33 -9.33
C MET A 71 0.63 -19.54 -8.50
N ASN A 72 0.83 -20.74 -9.03
CA ASN A 72 0.72 -21.93 -8.20
C ASN A 72 1.97 -22.06 -7.30
N ALA A 73 1.81 -22.68 -6.13
CA ALA A 73 2.89 -22.81 -5.15
C ALA A 73 4.13 -23.52 -5.72
N LYS A 74 3.96 -24.52 -6.58
CA LYS A 74 5.06 -25.28 -7.21
C LYS A 74 5.94 -24.39 -8.10
N ALA A 75 5.33 -23.56 -8.95
CA ALA A 75 6.04 -22.64 -9.83
C ALA A 75 6.72 -21.53 -9.01
N ALA A 76 6.05 -21.03 -7.97
CA ALA A 76 6.65 -20.05 -7.08
C ALA A 76 7.89 -20.60 -6.35
N LYS A 77 7.85 -21.85 -5.89
CA LYS A 77 9.02 -22.52 -5.28
C LYS A 77 10.15 -22.78 -6.28
N ALA A 78 9.85 -22.95 -7.56
CA ALA A 78 10.88 -23.04 -8.59
C ALA A 78 11.63 -21.72 -8.79
N LEU A 79 10.97 -20.58 -8.53
CA LEU A 79 11.58 -19.24 -8.57
C LEU A 79 12.27 -18.87 -7.25
N CYS A 80 11.74 -19.34 -6.12
CA CYS A 80 12.23 -19.07 -4.77
C CYS A 80 12.24 -20.38 -3.96
N PRO A 81 13.33 -21.18 -4.03
CA PRO A 81 13.42 -22.48 -3.36
C PRO A 81 13.20 -22.44 -1.85
N GLU A 82 13.56 -21.34 -1.20
CA GLU A 82 13.41 -21.05 0.22
C GLU A 82 12.00 -20.53 0.60
N LEU A 83 11.08 -20.40 -0.37
CA LEU A 83 9.73 -19.89 -0.15
C LEU A 83 8.94 -20.77 0.82
N THR A 84 8.49 -20.16 1.92
CA THR A 84 7.49 -20.76 2.80
C THR A 84 6.10 -20.40 2.30
N VAL A 85 5.31 -21.41 1.94
CA VAL A 85 3.93 -21.23 1.49
C VAL A 85 2.97 -21.67 2.59
N ILE A 86 2.06 -20.78 2.97
CA ILE A 86 1.11 -20.99 4.07
C ILE A 86 -0.30 -20.97 3.50
N GLN A 87 -1.08 -22.00 3.80
CA GLN A 87 -2.50 -22.04 3.44
C GLN A 87 -3.32 -21.23 4.44
N VAL A 88 -4.30 -20.43 3.99
CA VAL A 88 -5.29 -19.80 4.87
C VAL A 88 -5.97 -20.82 5.80
N PRO A 89 -6.45 -20.41 6.99
CA PRO A 89 -7.22 -21.30 7.86
C PRO A 89 -8.46 -21.85 7.16
N VAL A 90 -8.91 -23.03 7.62
CA VAL A 90 -10.06 -23.74 7.08
C VAL A 90 -10.95 -24.18 8.22
N THR A 91 -12.22 -23.81 8.16
CA THR A 91 -13.25 -24.19 9.13
C THR A 91 -14.48 -24.66 8.36
N ASN A 92 -15.06 -25.81 8.75
CA ASN A 92 -16.18 -26.43 8.03
C ASN A 92 -15.88 -26.65 6.53
N LYS A 93 -14.65 -27.08 6.22
CA LYS A 93 -14.15 -27.34 4.86
C LYS A 93 -14.19 -26.11 3.92
N LYS A 94 -14.14 -24.90 4.49
CA LYS A 94 -14.14 -23.63 3.76
C LYS A 94 -13.10 -22.68 4.31
N SER A 95 -12.68 -21.71 3.49
CA SER A 95 -11.73 -20.67 3.91
C SER A 95 -12.30 -19.93 5.11
N ASP A 96 -11.51 -19.88 6.17
CA ASP A 96 -11.73 -19.02 7.30
C ASP A 96 -10.73 -17.86 7.23
N ILE A 97 -11.25 -16.66 6.97
CA ILE A 97 -10.45 -15.44 6.86
C ILE A 97 -10.62 -14.53 8.07
N ASN A 98 -11.18 -15.02 9.18
CA ASN A 98 -11.40 -14.22 10.39
C ASN A 98 -10.08 -13.73 10.99
N LEU A 99 -9.04 -14.57 10.97
CA LEU A 99 -7.67 -14.19 11.35
C LEU A 99 -7.23 -12.87 10.68
N TYR A 100 -7.44 -12.74 9.37
CA TYR A 100 -7.05 -11.54 8.62
C TYR A 100 -8.04 -10.38 8.85
N ARG A 101 -9.33 -10.67 9.07
CA ARG A 101 -10.34 -9.63 9.34
C ARG A 101 -10.12 -8.96 10.69
N GLU A 102 -9.76 -9.74 11.70
CA GLU A 102 -9.41 -9.28 13.05
C GLU A 102 -8.15 -8.42 13.00
N ALA A 103 -7.09 -8.89 12.36
CA ALA A 103 -5.88 -8.10 12.12
C ALA A 103 -6.18 -6.76 11.40
N GLY A 104 -7.07 -6.78 10.42
CA GLY A 104 -7.47 -5.55 9.71
C GLY A 104 -8.30 -4.61 10.60
N ALA A 105 -9.11 -5.15 11.50
CA ALA A 105 -9.87 -4.37 12.48
C ALA A 105 -8.96 -3.73 13.54
N GLU A 106 -7.89 -4.42 13.97
CA GLU A 106 -6.85 -3.84 14.84
C GLU A 106 -6.22 -2.60 14.20
N VAL A 107 -5.81 -2.70 12.94
CA VAL A 107 -5.24 -1.58 12.18
C VAL A 107 -6.22 -0.41 12.10
N VAL A 108 -7.47 -0.67 11.69
CA VAL A 108 -8.51 0.37 11.60
C VAL A 108 -8.71 1.06 12.96
N THR A 109 -8.70 0.29 14.05
CA THR A 109 -8.85 0.81 15.41
C THR A 109 -7.71 1.76 15.78
N VAL A 110 -6.48 1.49 15.35
CA VAL A 110 -5.34 2.40 15.57
C VAL A 110 -5.49 3.69 14.75
N ILE A 111 -5.81 3.56 13.46
CA ILE A 111 -5.92 4.71 12.55
C ILE A 111 -7.07 5.64 12.98
N SER A 112 -8.21 5.09 13.40
CA SER A 112 -9.40 5.86 13.76
C SER A 112 -9.30 6.62 15.09
N ARG A 113 -8.21 6.50 15.84
CA ARG A 113 -8.03 7.24 17.12
C ARG A 113 -7.90 8.75 16.91
N ASN A 114 -7.29 9.16 15.80
CA ASN A 114 -6.87 10.54 15.59
C ASN A 114 -7.66 11.26 14.48
N TYR A 115 -8.27 10.50 13.56
CA TYR A 115 -8.84 11.06 12.33
C TYR A 115 -10.13 10.36 11.89
N THR A 116 -10.94 11.09 11.12
CA THR A 116 -12.09 10.52 10.41
C THR A 116 -11.59 9.59 9.30
N CYS A 117 -12.12 8.35 9.30
CA CYS A 117 -11.64 7.29 8.43
C CYS A 117 -12.78 6.58 7.69
N GLU A 118 -12.48 6.05 6.51
CA GLU A 118 -13.35 5.16 5.75
C GLU A 118 -12.59 3.87 5.40
N ARG A 119 -13.06 2.74 5.92
CA ARG A 119 -12.53 1.42 5.58
C ARG A 119 -12.96 1.06 4.15
N SER A 120 -11.99 0.92 3.24
CA SER A 120 -12.23 0.59 1.82
C SER A 120 -12.12 -0.92 1.55
N SER A 121 -11.25 -1.63 2.27
CA SER A 121 -11.10 -3.09 2.17
C SER A 121 -10.72 -3.69 3.54
N ILE A 122 -10.29 -4.96 3.55
CA ILE A 122 -9.78 -5.61 4.75
C ILE A 122 -8.50 -4.93 5.28
N ASP A 123 -7.70 -4.36 4.39
CA ASP A 123 -6.34 -3.85 4.57
C ASP A 123 -6.13 -2.41 4.04
N GLU A 124 -7.20 -1.72 3.65
CA GLU A 124 -7.15 -0.37 3.09
C GLU A 124 -8.10 0.59 3.80
N VAL A 125 -7.60 1.78 4.12
CA VAL A 125 -8.33 2.83 4.83
C VAL A 125 -8.05 4.19 4.19
N TYR A 126 -9.10 4.95 3.88
CA TYR A 126 -8.99 6.37 3.58
C TYR A 126 -9.05 7.18 4.88
N VAL A 127 -8.23 8.22 4.97
CA VAL A 127 -8.15 9.11 6.14
C VAL A 127 -8.28 10.54 5.69
N ASP A 128 -9.15 11.31 6.33
CA ASP A 128 -9.23 12.76 6.15
C ASP A 128 -8.42 13.47 7.24
N VAL A 129 -7.36 14.16 6.83
CA VAL A 129 -6.48 14.93 7.72
C VAL A 129 -6.56 16.43 7.46
N SER A 130 -7.61 16.90 6.80
CA SER A 130 -7.73 18.30 6.36
C SER A 130 -7.59 19.31 7.49
N GLU A 131 -8.40 19.19 8.54
CA GLU A 131 -8.37 20.12 9.68
C GLU A 131 -7.05 20.07 10.44
N ALA A 132 -6.52 18.86 10.66
CA ALA A 132 -5.25 18.68 11.34
C ALA A 132 -4.07 19.24 10.53
N ALA A 133 -4.08 19.11 9.20
CA ALA A 133 -3.06 19.70 8.34
C ALA A 133 -3.10 21.23 8.39
N HIS A 134 -4.28 21.85 8.45
CA HIS A 134 -4.41 23.30 8.63
C HIS A 134 -3.86 23.77 9.98
N THR A 135 -4.17 23.04 11.06
CA THR A 135 -3.63 23.33 12.39
C THR A 135 -2.11 23.22 12.41
N LEU A 136 -1.56 22.10 11.91
CA LEU A 136 -0.12 21.90 11.83
C LEU A 136 0.57 22.97 10.98
N LEU A 137 -0.02 23.39 9.87
CA LEU A 137 0.56 24.42 9.01
C LEU A 137 0.66 25.77 9.73
N ARG A 138 -0.37 26.16 10.50
CA ARG A 138 -0.32 27.38 11.32
C ARG A 138 0.78 27.29 12.36
N ASP A 139 0.81 26.19 13.11
CA ASP A 139 1.76 26.00 14.20
C ASP A 139 3.21 25.99 13.69
N VAL A 140 3.47 25.32 12.57
CA VAL A 140 4.79 25.31 11.90
C VAL A 140 5.17 26.69 11.36
N SER A 141 4.21 27.46 10.86
CA SER A 141 4.48 28.79 10.31
C SER A 141 4.92 29.81 11.36
N GLU A 142 4.57 29.57 12.63
CA GLU A 142 4.95 30.41 13.77
C GLU A 142 6.32 30.05 14.37
N GLN A 143 6.89 28.90 14.01
CA GLN A 143 8.18 28.41 14.53
C GLN A 143 9.40 29.04 13.82
N GLU A 144 10.55 29.01 14.50
CA GLU A 144 11.83 29.44 13.93
C GLU A 144 12.23 28.56 12.72
N GLY A 145 12.50 29.20 11.58
CA GLY A 145 12.72 28.53 10.28
C GLY A 145 11.44 28.22 9.50
N GLY A 146 10.28 28.28 10.16
CA GLY A 146 8.95 28.18 9.57
C GLY A 146 8.73 26.93 8.71
N PHE A 147 7.87 27.07 7.70
CA PHE A 147 7.52 25.98 6.79
C PHE A 147 8.70 25.41 6.00
N ALA A 148 9.71 26.22 5.65
CA ALA A 148 10.83 25.77 4.84
C ALA A 148 11.66 24.68 5.55
N LYS A 149 12.00 24.91 6.82
CA LYS A 149 12.69 23.91 7.66
C LYS A 149 11.84 22.65 7.84
N PHE A 150 10.55 22.82 8.10
CA PHE A 150 9.62 21.69 8.23
C PHE A 150 9.53 20.85 6.94
N ALA A 151 9.46 21.48 5.77
CA ALA A 151 9.43 20.78 4.50
C ALA A 151 10.70 19.93 4.26
N GLU A 152 11.87 20.43 4.66
CA GLU A 152 13.13 19.67 4.60
C GLU A 152 13.10 18.42 5.50
N GLU A 153 12.52 18.53 6.70
CA GLU A 153 12.35 17.41 7.61
C GLU A 153 11.38 16.34 7.06
N VAL A 154 10.32 16.76 6.36
CA VAL A 154 9.34 15.86 5.74
C VAL A 154 9.91 15.21 4.47
N ARG A 155 10.72 15.94 3.69
CA ARG A 155 11.41 15.44 2.49
C ARG A 155 12.19 14.16 2.75
N SER A 156 12.90 14.07 3.88
CA SER A 156 13.69 12.89 4.23
C SER A 156 12.87 11.61 4.46
N ARG A 157 11.53 11.73 4.56
CA ARG A 157 10.61 10.67 5.00
C ARG A 157 9.40 10.48 4.09
N SER A 158 9.30 11.23 3.00
CA SER A 158 8.18 11.18 2.07
C SER A 158 8.66 11.35 0.64
N TRP A 159 8.14 10.49 -0.24
CA TRP A 159 8.33 10.65 -1.67
C TRP A 159 7.36 11.69 -2.24
N VAL A 160 7.73 12.29 -3.36
CA VAL A 160 6.80 13.04 -4.21
C VAL A 160 6.70 12.33 -5.55
N ALA A 161 5.49 12.13 -6.05
CA ALA A 161 5.30 11.54 -7.36
C ALA A 161 6.04 12.37 -8.44
N GLY A 162 6.96 11.73 -9.17
CA GLY A 162 7.70 12.32 -10.29
C GLY A 162 6.94 12.23 -11.62
N GLU A 163 7.46 12.87 -12.66
CA GLU A 163 6.82 12.96 -14.00
C GLU A 163 6.75 11.61 -14.71
N ASP A 164 7.81 10.80 -14.58
CA ASP A 164 7.90 9.45 -15.18
C ASP A 164 7.18 8.37 -14.34
N SER A 165 6.47 8.78 -13.29
CA SER A 165 5.80 7.82 -12.42
C SER A 165 4.64 7.11 -13.13
N SER A 166 4.21 7.48 -14.33
CA SER A 166 3.04 6.88 -15.00
C SER A 166 3.15 5.35 -15.22
N GLY A 167 4.37 4.82 -15.39
CA GLY A 167 4.64 3.39 -15.49
C GLY A 167 4.67 2.64 -14.14
N THR A 168 4.94 3.34 -13.03
CA THR A 168 5.11 2.78 -11.66
C THR A 168 3.96 3.06 -10.73
N ALA A 169 3.29 4.19 -10.94
CA ALA A 169 2.36 4.84 -10.04
C ALA A 169 0.99 4.18 -10.01
N ALA A 170 0.73 3.41 -11.05
CA ALA A 170 -0.53 2.75 -11.25
C ALA A 170 -0.70 1.62 -10.25
N GLY A 171 -1.64 1.77 -9.33
CA GLY A 171 -2.26 0.61 -8.68
C GLY A 171 -2.54 -0.47 -9.74
N ALA A 172 -2.32 -1.72 -9.38
CA ALA A 172 -2.48 -2.85 -10.28
C ALA A 172 -3.81 -2.73 -11.05
N SER A 173 -3.75 -2.61 -12.39
CA SER A 173 -4.92 -2.80 -13.25
C SER A 173 -5.63 -4.08 -12.83
N LYS A 174 -6.94 -4.21 -13.07
CA LYS A 174 -7.57 -5.52 -12.94
C LYS A 174 -6.86 -6.60 -13.76
N ASP A 175 -6.29 -6.23 -14.92
CA ASP A 175 -5.52 -7.18 -15.72
C ASP A 175 -4.15 -7.48 -15.10
N ASP A 176 -3.51 -6.54 -14.43
CA ASP A 176 -2.32 -6.81 -13.61
C ASP A 176 -2.65 -7.69 -12.41
N GLN A 177 -3.78 -7.45 -11.74
CA GLN A 177 -4.25 -8.30 -10.65
C GLN A 177 -4.55 -9.72 -11.13
N ARG A 178 -5.06 -9.89 -12.36
CA ARG A 178 -5.23 -11.22 -12.99
C ARG A 178 -3.89 -11.83 -13.37
N ARG A 179 -2.95 -11.05 -13.90
CA ARG A 179 -1.61 -11.49 -14.30
C ARG A 179 -0.64 -11.65 -13.12
N GLY A 180 -1.05 -11.31 -11.91
CA GLY A 180 -0.22 -11.38 -10.72
C GLY A 180 0.75 -10.21 -10.53
N LEU A 181 0.72 -9.21 -11.40
CA LEU A 181 1.60 -8.02 -11.41
C LEU A 181 1.19 -6.98 -10.35
N ALA A 182 0.32 -7.36 -9.41
CA ALA A 182 -0.22 -6.42 -8.45
C ALA A 182 0.81 -6.00 -7.40
N GLY A 183 1.20 -4.72 -7.44
CA GLY A 183 2.24 -4.16 -6.58
C GLY A 183 3.66 -4.36 -7.12
N GLU A 184 3.82 -4.59 -8.43
CA GLU A 184 5.09 -4.46 -9.15
C GLU A 184 5.17 -3.04 -9.75
N ALA A 185 5.76 -2.09 -9.02
CA ALA A 185 6.14 -0.81 -9.62
C ALA A 185 7.32 -1.08 -10.58
N THR A 186 7.11 -0.97 -11.90
CA THR A 186 8.09 -1.39 -12.94
C THR A 186 8.66 -0.23 -13.74
N GLY A 187 9.09 0.82 -13.06
CA GLY A 187 9.77 1.96 -13.69
C GLY A 187 10.59 2.76 -12.69
N ALA A 188 11.53 3.54 -13.21
CA ALA A 188 12.27 4.48 -12.40
C ALA A 188 11.39 5.70 -12.12
N LEU A 189 11.18 6.01 -10.85
CA LEU A 189 10.61 7.29 -10.44
C LEU A 189 11.68 8.35 -10.70
N SER A 190 11.34 9.48 -11.33
CA SER A 190 12.35 10.49 -11.64
C SER A 190 12.81 11.18 -10.35
N GLU A 191 13.98 10.80 -9.81
CA GLU A 191 14.62 11.47 -8.67
C GLU A 191 14.80 12.98 -8.93
N GLU A 192 14.91 13.37 -10.20
CA GLU A 192 14.98 14.76 -10.66
C GLU A 192 13.71 15.56 -10.36
N GLY A 193 12.54 15.06 -10.76
CA GLY A 193 11.25 15.74 -10.56
C GLY A 193 10.88 15.89 -9.08
N GLU A 194 11.22 14.89 -8.27
CA GLU A 194 11.09 14.98 -6.82
C GLU A 194 12.02 16.05 -6.24
N ARG A 195 13.30 16.07 -6.65
CA ARG A 195 14.26 17.07 -6.18
C ARG A 195 13.76 18.48 -6.49
N ILE A 196 13.35 18.72 -7.73
CA ILE A 196 12.79 20.01 -8.17
C ILE A 196 11.58 20.40 -7.31
N TRP A 197 10.69 19.45 -7.01
CA TRP A 197 9.51 19.75 -6.21
C TRP A 197 9.86 20.23 -4.80
N TRP A 198 10.83 19.57 -4.16
CA TRP A 198 11.26 19.93 -2.80
C TRP A 198 12.14 21.18 -2.72
N THR A 199 12.97 21.47 -3.72
CA THR A 199 13.98 22.55 -3.66
C THR A 199 13.50 23.89 -4.24
N ARG A 200 12.20 24.05 -4.47
CA ARG A 200 11.62 25.29 -5.01
C ARG A 200 11.63 26.43 -3.98
N ASP A 201 11.58 27.66 -4.47
CA ASP A 201 11.56 28.85 -3.62
C ASP A 201 10.30 28.94 -2.76
N ARG A 202 10.41 29.55 -1.57
CA ARG A 202 9.31 29.64 -0.59
C ARG A 202 8.03 30.25 -1.18
N GLU A 203 8.20 31.24 -2.05
CA GLU A 203 7.11 31.99 -2.69
C GLU A 203 6.35 31.15 -3.72
N GLU A 204 6.93 30.04 -4.18
CA GLU A 204 6.33 29.12 -5.14
C GLU A 204 5.45 28.04 -4.49
N TRP A 205 5.49 27.91 -3.17
CA TRP A 205 4.65 26.95 -2.46
C TRP A 205 3.22 27.46 -2.38
N THR A 206 2.31 26.74 -3.02
CA THR A 206 0.88 26.98 -2.83
C THR A 206 0.44 26.49 -1.45
N GLN A 207 -0.60 27.11 -0.87
CA GLN A 207 -1.17 26.63 0.39
C GLN A 207 -1.61 25.16 0.29
N GLY A 208 -2.13 24.74 -0.88
CA GLY A 208 -2.51 23.35 -1.13
C GLY A 208 -1.33 22.38 -1.00
N GLU A 209 -0.17 22.72 -1.55
CA GLU A 209 1.05 21.91 -1.44
C GLU A 209 1.59 21.91 -0.01
N MET A 210 1.57 23.06 0.67
CA MET A 210 1.96 23.13 2.09
C MET A 210 1.12 22.20 2.97
N LEU A 211 -0.20 22.19 2.75
CA LEU A 211 -1.11 21.29 3.45
C LEU A 211 -0.85 19.82 3.13
N LEU A 212 -0.45 19.47 1.90
CA LEU A 212 -0.03 18.10 1.57
C LEU A 212 1.22 17.68 2.35
N VAL A 213 2.21 18.56 2.50
CA VAL A 213 3.42 18.30 3.30
C VAL A 213 3.06 18.09 4.77
N CYS A 214 2.19 18.94 5.34
CA CYS A 214 1.67 18.74 6.70
C CYS A 214 0.90 17.41 6.82
N GLY A 215 0.05 17.10 5.85
CA GLY A 215 -0.66 15.82 5.80
C GLY A 215 0.27 14.61 5.73
N ALA A 216 1.38 14.72 5.00
CA ALA A 216 2.39 13.67 4.93
C ALA A 216 3.02 13.40 6.31
N GLU A 217 3.37 14.43 7.07
CA GLU A 217 3.90 14.24 8.43
C GLU A 217 2.87 13.59 9.37
N LEU A 218 1.61 14.02 9.33
CA LEU A 218 0.55 13.41 10.13
C LEU A 218 0.34 11.93 9.79
N ILE A 219 0.35 11.60 8.50
CA ILE A 219 0.19 10.21 8.04
C ILE A 219 1.41 9.37 8.39
N ARG A 220 2.61 9.94 8.36
CA ARG A 220 3.82 9.25 8.85
C ARG A 220 3.66 8.84 10.31
N GLN A 221 3.17 9.73 11.16
CA GLN A 221 2.89 9.42 12.58
C GLN A 221 1.83 8.32 12.73
N VAL A 222 0.77 8.33 11.91
CA VAL A 222 -0.23 7.25 11.90
C VAL A 222 0.41 5.91 11.51
N ARG A 223 1.26 5.90 10.49
CA ARG A 223 1.96 4.67 10.04
C ARG A 223 2.88 4.13 11.12
N ASP A 224 3.62 4.99 11.80
CA ASP A 224 4.47 4.61 12.93
C ASP A 224 3.64 3.99 14.05
N GLN A 225 2.49 4.59 14.40
CA GLN A 225 1.60 4.06 15.43
C GLN A 225 1.03 2.69 15.03
N VAL A 226 0.63 2.51 13.77
CA VAL A 226 0.17 1.22 13.26
C VAL A 226 1.27 0.17 13.41
N LEU A 227 2.50 0.49 13.01
CA LEU A 227 3.63 -0.42 13.15
C LEU A 227 3.92 -0.75 14.62
N GLN A 228 3.92 0.25 15.50
CA GLN A 228 4.19 0.09 16.93
C GLN A 228 3.13 -0.79 17.61
N ASP A 229 1.85 -0.55 17.33
CA ASP A 229 0.75 -1.20 18.04
C ASP A 229 0.40 -2.59 17.48
N THR A 230 0.58 -2.79 16.17
CA THR A 230 0.12 -4.00 15.49
C THR A 230 1.26 -4.87 14.97
N GLY A 231 2.47 -4.31 14.85
CA GLY A 231 3.60 -4.96 14.18
C GLY A 231 3.48 -4.99 12.65
N PHE A 232 2.47 -4.34 12.06
CA PHE A 232 2.27 -4.32 10.61
C PHE A 232 2.80 -3.04 9.97
N SER A 233 3.61 -3.21 8.94
CA SER A 233 4.00 -2.13 8.03
C SER A 233 2.89 -1.81 7.03
N CYS A 234 2.82 -0.55 6.63
CA CYS A 234 1.89 -0.09 5.61
C CYS A 234 2.51 1.03 4.78
N SER A 235 1.94 1.22 3.59
CA SER A 235 2.30 2.31 2.69
C SER A 235 1.14 3.28 2.55
N ALA A 236 1.43 4.54 2.21
CA ALA A 236 0.39 5.55 2.10
C ALA A 236 0.56 6.48 0.89
N GLY A 237 -0.57 7.02 0.43
CA GLY A 237 -0.59 8.10 -0.57
C GLY A 237 -1.35 9.28 -0.01
N ILE A 238 -0.83 10.48 -0.22
CA ILE A 238 -1.39 11.74 0.29
C ILE A 238 -1.70 12.65 -0.89
N SER A 239 -2.96 13.08 -1.01
CA SER A 239 -3.40 13.94 -2.12
C SER A 239 -4.66 14.74 -1.75
N HIS A 240 -5.32 15.32 -2.75
CA HIS A 240 -6.51 16.15 -2.58
C HIS A 240 -7.82 15.37 -2.60
N ASN A 241 -7.80 14.10 -3.02
CA ASN A 241 -8.98 13.24 -3.02
C ASN A 241 -8.60 11.76 -2.92
N LYS A 242 -9.61 10.91 -2.71
CA LYS A 242 -9.47 9.45 -2.53
C LYS A 242 -8.84 8.73 -3.73
N ASN A 243 -9.20 9.11 -4.95
CA ASN A 243 -8.69 8.42 -6.15
C ASN A 243 -7.19 8.67 -6.33
N LEU A 244 -6.76 9.93 -6.16
CA LEU A 244 -5.36 10.32 -6.25
C LEU A 244 -4.54 9.78 -5.08
N SER A 245 -5.07 9.77 -3.86
CA SER A 245 -4.36 9.20 -2.72
C SER A 245 -4.17 7.68 -2.87
N LYS A 246 -5.17 6.95 -3.41
CA LYS A 246 -5.02 5.53 -3.74
C LYS A 246 -3.95 5.27 -4.80
N LEU A 247 -3.85 6.13 -5.81
CA LEU A 247 -2.78 6.06 -6.81
C LEU A 247 -1.41 6.26 -6.14
N GLY A 248 -1.29 7.29 -5.31
CA GLY A 248 -0.07 7.59 -4.54
C GLY A 248 0.39 6.43 -3.64
N SER A 249 -0.52 5.72 -2.97
CA SER A 249 -0.14 4.67 -2.02
C SER A 249 0.49 3.43 -2.66
N ALA A 250 0.37 3.28 -3.97
CA ALA A 250 0.94 2.16 -4.71
C ALA A 250 2.37 2.43 -5.22
N MET A 251 2.81 3.69 -5.32
CA MET A 251 3.99 4.07 -6.10
C MET A 251 5.32 3.60 -5.49
N HIS A 252 5.48 3.71 -4.16
CA HIS A 252 6.77 3.50 -3.48
C HIS A 252 6.73 2.35 -2.45
N LYS A 253 5.83 1.38 -2.62
CA LYS A 253 5.76 0.26 -1.67
C LYS A 253 7.07 -0.57 -1.65
N PRO A 254 7.46 -1.18 -0.51
CA PRO A 254 6.78 -1.22 0.79
C PRO A 254 7.21 -0.15 1.79
N SER A 255 6.41 0.04 2.83
CA SER A 255 6.71 0.86 4.01
C SER A 255 7.13 2.30 3.68
N GLN A 256 6.60 2.86 2.61
CA GLN A 256 6.84 4.26 2.22
C GLN A 256 5.52 5.02 2.09
N GLN A 257 5.64 6.34 1.94
CA GLN A 257 4.52 7.19 1.61
C GLN A 257 4.85 8.13 0.46
N THR A 258 3.82 8.47 -0.33
CA THR A 258 3.96 9.31 -1.53
C THR A 258 2.98 10.47 -1.50
N ILE A 259 3.49 11.68 -1.68
CA ILE A 259 2.68 12.88 -1.93
C ILE A 259 2.39 12.95 -3.44
N LEU A 260 1.12 13.06 -3.81
CA LEU A 260 0.69 13.28 -5.19
C LEU A 260 0.02 14.66 -5.31
N PRO A 261 0.79 15.72 -5.64
CA PRO A 261 0.29 17.09 -5.75
C PRO A 261 -0.40 17.34 -7.10
N MET A 262 -1.32 18.31 -7.15
CA MET A 262 -2.04 18.65 -8.40
C MET A 262 -1.11 19.05 -9.56
N SER A 263 0.01 19.70 -9.26
CA SER A 263 1.02 20.10 -10.24
C SER A 263 1.59 18.90 -11.01
N VAL A 264 1.72 17.75 -10.36
CA VAL A 264 2.16 16.49 -10.98
C VAL A 264 1.00 15.79 -11.69
N VAL A 265 -0.20 15.81 -11.11
CA VAL A 265 -1.40 15.14 -11.67
C VAL A 265 -1.70 15.59 -13.10
N GLN A 266 -1.53 16.88 -13.40
CA GLN A 266 -1.75 17.43 -14.76
C GLN A 266 -0.83 16.79 -15.82
N ARG A 267 0.36 16.33 -15.42
CA ARG A 267 1.34 15.69 -16.30
C ARG A 267 1.25 14.16 -16.26
N LEU A 268 0.85 13.60 -15.12
CA LEU A 268 0.69 12.17 -14.90
C LEU A 268 -0.53 11.58 -15.62
N LEU A 269 -1.71 12.20 -15.49
CA LEU A 269 -2.96 11.63 -16.01
C LEU A 269 -2.97 11.38 -17.53
N PRO A 270 -2.40 12.25 -18.40
CA PRO A 270 -2.37 12.00 -19.84
C PRO A 270 -1.61 10.73 -20.26
N THR A 271 -0.63 10.29 -19.44
CA THR A 271 0.19 9.10 -19.73
C THR A 271 -0.23 7.87 -18.93
N LEU A 272 -1.12 8.03 -17.94
CA LEU A 272 -1.62 6.95 -17.11
C LEU A 272 -2.66 6.12 -17.87
N PRO A 273 -2.47 4.81 -18.06
CA PRO A 273 -3.47 3.98 -18.70
C PRO A 273 -4.81 4.02 -17.94
N ILE A 274 -5.93 4.13 -18.65
CA ILE A 274 -7.28 4.29 -18.07
C ILE A 274 -7.60 3.17 -17.07
N ASP A 275 -7.13 1.96 -17.33
CA ASP A 275 -7.40 0.79 -16.49
C ASP A 275 -6.72 0.84 -15.11
N ARG A 276 -5.84 1.82 -14.89
CA ARG A 276 -5.16 2.10 -13.61
C ARG A 276 -5.95 3.02 -12.70
N ILE A 277 -6.95 3.71 -13.24
CA ILE A 277 -7.82 4.58 -12.46
C ILE A 277 -8.87 3.71 -11.75
N ARG A 278 -9.01 3.90 -10.44
CA ARG A 278 -10.00 3.19 -9.62
C ARG A 278 -11.40 3.36 -10.23
N GLY A 279 -12.09 2.25 -10.46
CA GLY A 279 -13.42 2.23 -11.09
C GLY A 279 -13.40 2.04 -12.61
N LEU A 280 -12.25 2.24 -13.28
CA LEU A 280 -12.10 2.11 -14.73
C LEU A 280 -11.28 0.87 -15.16
N GLY A 281 -10.67 0.13 -14.22
CA GLY A 281 -9.88 -1.07 -14.52
C GLY A 281 -10.64 -2.28 -15.07
N GLY A 282 -10.07 -2.89 -16.13
CA GLY A 282 -10.39 -4.22 -16.70
C GLY A 282 -11.88 -4.58 -16.79
N GLY A 283 -12.71 -3.58 -17.07
CA GLY A 283 -14.16 -3.69 -17.12
C GLY A 283 -14.73 -2.98 -18.35
N LYS A 284 -16.03 -3.17 -18.57
CA LYS A 284 -16.73 -2.67 -19.76
C LYS A 284 -16.57 -1.15 -19.96
N LEU A 285 -16.64 -0.37 -18.89
CA LEU A 285 -16.53 1.08 -18.96
C LEU A 285 -15.13 1.53 -19.39
N GLY A 286 -14.07 1.02 -18.76
CA GLY A 286 -12.70 1.36 -19.15
C GLY A 286 -12.38 0.95 -20.58
N GLY A 287 -12.81 -0.25 -20.99
CA GLY A 287 -12.64 -0.72 -22.37
C GLY A 287 -13.46 0.07 -23.40
N ALA A 288 -14.54 0.76 -22.99
CA ALA A 288 -15.30 1.65 -23.88
C ALA A 288 -14.70 3.06 -23.98
N LEU A 289 -13.80 3.43 -23.05
CA LEU A 289 -13.17 4.75 -22.97
C LEU A 289 -11.72 4.77 -23.48
N ALA A 290 -11.09 3.60 -23.62
CA ALA A 290 -9.72 3.42 -24.12
C ALA A 290 -9.67 3.32 -25.64
#